data_AF-A0A932Q8C3-F1
#
_entry.id   AF-A0A932Q8C3-F1
#
_cell.length_a   1.000
_cell.length_b   1.000
_cell.length_c   1.000
_cell.angle_alpha   90.00
_cell.angle_beta   90.00
_cell.angle_gamma   90.00
#
_symmetry.space_group_name_H-M   'P 1'
#
loop_
_entity.id
_entity.type
_entity.pdbx_description
1 polymer ?
#
loop_
_entity_poly.entity_id
_entity_poly.type
_entity_poly.pdbx_seq_one_letter_code
_entity_poly.pdbx_strand_id
1 'polypeptide(L)' 'MSGRSRLTRLMELSPKKRGQLVRAARVSLDMSQCKFAHHIGMEPQRLSRIERGESDLYFSELVELCLVMALRRRKVERK' A
#
# COMPACT_ATOMS: atom_id res chain seq x y z
N MET A 1 13.79 -25.15 2.80
CA MET A 1 14.52 -24.05 2.11
C MET A 1 13.65 -22.81 2.12
N SER A 2 14.22 -21.69 2.60
CA SER A 2 13.53 -20.50 3.09
C SER A 2 12.47 -19.91 2.13
N GLY A 3 11.20 -20.02 2.52
CA GLY A 3 10.08 -19.41 1.81
C GLY A 3 10.09 -17.90 2.02
N ARG A 4 10.70 -17.14 1.11
CA ARG A 4 10.71 -15.68 1.16
C ARG A 4 9.27 -15.16 1.25
N SER A 5 9.02 -14.31 2.25
CA SER A 5 7.69 -13.75 2.50
C SER A 5 7.21 -12.92 1.31
N ARG A 6 5.89 -12.81 1.13
CA ARG A 6 5.28 -11.93 0.11
C ARG A 6 5.74 -10.47 0.24
N LEU A 7 6.05 -10.01 1.46
CA LEU A 7 6.56 -8.67 1.73
C LEU A 7 7.97 -8.49 1.15
N THR A 8 8.83 -9.50 1.28
CA THR A 8 10.19 -9.47 0.75
C THR A 8 10.19 -9.27 -0.76
N ARG A 9 9.31 -9.96 -1.47
CA ARG A 9 9.16 -9.80 -2.94
C ARG A 9 8.70 -8.41 -3.36
N LEU A 10 7.87 -7.75 -2.53
CA LEU A 10 7.38 -6.40 -2.84
C LEU A 10 8.49 -5.34 -2.67
N MET A 11 9.39 -5.55 -1.70
CA MET A 11 10.56 -4.71 -1.50
C MET A 11 11.63 -4.90 -2.59
N GLU A 12 11.66 -6.05 -3.28
CA GLU A 12 12.54 -6.32 -4.42
C GLU A 12 12.07 -5.66 -5.74
N LEU A 13 10.83 -5.15 -5.80
CA LEU A 13 10.32 -4.48 -7.00
C LEU A 13 11.01 -3.13 -7.27
N SER A 14 10.80 -2.54 -8.45
CA SER A 14 11.17 -1.14 -8.65
C SER A 14 10.21 -0.20 -7.90
N PRO A 15 10.66 1.00 -7.49
CA PRO A 15 9.78 2.01 -6.87
C PRO A 15 8.52 2.30 -7.72
N LYS A 16 8.68 2.35 -9.05
CA LYS A 16 7.56 2.52 -9.99
C LYS A 16 6.52 1.41 -9.86
N LYS A 17 6.96 0.15 -9.82
CA LYS A 17 6.06 -1.00 -9.73
C LYS A 17 5.39 -1.07 -8.36
N ARG A 18 6.12 -0.77 -7.28
CA ARG A 18 5.53 -0.61 -5.94
C ARG A 18 4.44 0.46 -5.91
N GLY A 19 4.74 1.65 -6.43
CA GLY A 19 3.79 2.76 -6.50
C GLY A 19 2.51 2.41 -7.24
N GLN A 20 2.62 1.69 -8.36
CA GLN A 20 1.47 1.18 -9.11
C GLN A 20 0.62 0.21 -8.29
N LEU A 21 1.23 -0.69 -7.52
CA LEU A 21 0.51 -1.62 -6.65
C LEU A 21 -0.23 -0.91 -5.53
N VAL A 22 0.41 0.09 -4.90
CA VAL A 22 -0.24 0.94 -3.87
C VAL A 22 -1.44 1.68 -4.45
N ARG A 23 -1.28 2.28 -5.64
CA ARG A 23 -2.39 2.95 -6.33
C ARG A 23 -3.52 1.99 -6.66
N ALA A 24 -3.22 0.81 -7.19
CA ALA A 24 -4.22 -0.20 -7.51
C ALA A 24 -4.97 -0.66 -6.26
N ALA A 25 -4.25 -0.88 -5.16
CA ALA A 25 -4.84 -1.18 -3.85
C ALA A 25 -5.81 -0.09 -3.40
N ARG A 26 -5.37 1.17 -3.42
CA ARG A 26 -6.23 2.30 -3.04
C ARG A 26 -7.48 2.41 -3.91
N VAL A 27 -7.34 2.27 -5.23
CA VAL A 27 -8.48 2.33 -6.17
C VAL A 27 -9.44 1.18 -5.92
N SER A 28 -8.94 -0.03 -5.63
CA SER A 28 -9.80 -1.17 -5.28
C SER A 28 -10.60 -0.99 -3.99
N LEU A 29 -10.19 -0.05 -3.14
CA LEU A 29 -10.88 0.34 -1.90
C LEU A 29 -11.82 1.53 -2.09
N ASP A 30 -11.95 2.05 -3.32
CA ASP A 30 -12.71 3.25 -3.66
C ASP A 30 -12.35 4.46 -2.78
N MET A 31 -11.05 4.72 -2.67
CA MET A 31 -10.52 5.82 -1.86
C MET A 31 -9.79 6.86 -2.70
N SER A 32 -10.06 8.13 -2.40
CA SER A 32 -9.19 9.23 -2.82
C SER A 32 -7.81 9.10 -2.17
N GLN A 33 -6.78 9.71 -2.78
CA GLN A 33 -5.44 9.75 -2.19
C GLN A 33 -5.46 10.32 -0.77
N CYS A 34 -6.12 11.45 -0.54
CA CYS A 34 -6.18 12.06 0.79
C CYS A 34 -6.82 11.15 1.83
N LYS A 35 -7.96 10.51 1.50
CA LYS A 35 -8.65 9.59 2.43
C LYS A 35 -7.80 8.37 2.75
N PHE A 36 -7.11 7.81 1.75
CA PHE A 36 -6.24 6.67 1.96
C PHE A 36 -5.02 7.03 2.79
N ALA A 37 -4.35 8.14 2.47
CA ALA A 37 -3.18 8.64 3.19
C ALA A 37 -3.50 8.87 4.67
N HIS A 38 -4.60 9.56 4.96
CA HIS A 38 -5.08 9.75 6.34
C HIS A 38 -5.35 8.40 7.03
N HIS A 39 -5.89 7.41 6.32
CA HIS A 39 -6.20 6.11 6.91
C HIS A 39 -4.96 5.30 7.29
N ILE A 40 -3.84 5.49 6.58
CA ILE A 40 -2.56 4.83 6.84
C ILE A 40 -1.58 5.73 7.63
N GLY A 41 -2.03 6.88 8.15
CA GLY A 41 -1.18 7.82 8.90
C GLY A 41 -0.08 8.49 8.07
N MET A 42 -0.32 8.70 6.77
CA MET A 42 0.64 9.28 5.83
C MET A 42 0.15 10.63 5.28
N GLU A 43 1.10 11.52 4.99
CA GLU A 43 0.81 12.75 4.26
C GLU A 43 0.38 12.50 2.80
N PRO A 44 -0.66 13.17 2.28
CA PRO A 44 -1.14 12.95 0.90
C PRO A 44 -0.07 13.19 -0.17
N GLN A 45 0.82 14.17 0.01
CA GLN A 45 1.90 14.44 -0.95
C GLN A 45 2.94 13.31 -0.97
N ARG A 46 3.20 12.71 0.20
CA ARG A 46 4.10 11.56 0.32
C ARG A 46 3.51 10.34 -0.39
N LEU A 47 2.23 10.05 -0.16
CA LEU A 47 1.51 9.02 -0.91
C LEU A 47 1.56 9.27 -2.42
N SER A 48 1.35 10.51 -2.87
CA SER A 48 1.42 10.87 -4.29
C SER A 48 2.80 10.62 -4.91
N ARG A 49 3.89 10.92 -4.20
CA ARG A 49 5.26 10.62 -4.65
C ARG A 49 5.49 9.11 -4.73
N ILE A 50 5.05 8.35 -3.73
CA ILE A 50 5.13 6.88 -3.72
C ILE A 50 4.38 6.29 -4.91
N GLU A 51 3.11 6.68 -5.13
CA GLU A 51 2.30 6.14 -6.23
C GLU A 51 2.88 6.43 -7.62
N ARG A 52 3.62 7.54 -7.77
CA ARG A 52 4.32 7.90 -9.01
C ARG A 52 5.68 7.21 -9.16
N GLY A 53 6.17 6.56 -8.10
CA GLY A 53 7.49 5.93 -8.01
C GLY A 53 8.63 6.93 -7.82
N GLU A 54 8.31 8.17 -7.40
CA GLU A 54 9.27 9.24 -7.14
C GLU A 54 9.88 9.16 -5.73
N SER A 55 9.29 8.34 -4.86
CA SER A 55 9.78 8.06 -3.52
C SER A 55 9.54 6.59 -3.19
N ASP A 56 10.40 6.03 -2.35
CA ASP A 56 10.28 4.64 -1.93
C ASP A 56 9.37 4.50 -0.71
N LEU A 57 8.85 3.29 -0.51
CA LEU A 57 8.10 2.91 0.69
C LEU A 57 9.07 2.46 1.78
N TYR A 58 8.96 3.05 2.97
CA TYR A 58 9.61 2.47 4.13
C TYR A 58 8.87 1.22 4.60
N PHE A 59 9.60 0.35 5.28
CA PHE A 59 9.05 -0.91 5.78
C PHE A 59 7.86 -0.69 6.74
N SER A 60 7.93 0.32 7.61
CA SER A 60 6.83 0.71 8.51
C SER A 60 5.56 1.09 7.73
N GLU A 61 5.72 1.90 6.67
CA GLU A 61 4.60 2.33 5.83
C GLU A 61 3.99 1.16 5.07
N LEU A 62 4.80 0.20 4.64
CA LEU A 62 4.31 -1.03 4.01
C LEU A 62 3.48 -1.88 4.98
N VAL A 63 3.90 -1.99 6.24
CA VAL A 63 3.13 -2.72 7.27
C VAL A 63 1.75 -2.08 7.47
N GLU A 64 1.69 -0.75 7.62
CA GLU A 64 0.43 -0.02 7.77
C GLU A 64 -0.50 -0.21 6.56
N LEU A 65 0.06 -0.10 5.35
CA LEU A 65 -0.66 -0.35 4.10
C LEU A 65 -1.28 -1.75 4.09
N CYS A 66 -0.48 -2.77 4.46
CA CYS A 66 -0.92 -4.15 4.49
C CYS A 66 -2.00 -4.40 5.55
N LEU A 67 -1.89 -3.80 6.73
CA LEU A 67 -2.88 -3.90 7.80
C LEU A 67 -4.23 -3.32 7.36
N VAL A 68 -4.23 -2.11 6.80
CA VAL A 68 -5.44 -1.45 6.29
C VAL A 68 -6.11 -2.29 5.20
N MET A 69 -5.33 -2.85 4.27
CA MET A 69 -5.86 -3.71 3.20
C MET A 69 -6.43 -5.03 3.73
N ALA A 70 -5.76 -5.67 4.70
CA ALA A 70 -6.18 -6.94 5.28
C ALA A 70 -7.47 -6.81 6.12
N LEU A 71 -7.64 -5.71 6.85
CA LEU A 71 -8.82 -5.45 7.68
C LEU A 71 -10.08 -5.19 6.85
N ARG A 72 -9.94 -4.72 5.60
CA ARG A 72 -11.08 -4.44 4.70
C ARG A 72 -11.68 -5.70 4.09
N ARG A 73 -10.86 -6.72 3.76
CA ARG A 73 -11.36 -8.00 3.21
C ARG A 73 -12.40 -8.66 4.12
N ARG A 74 -12.22 -8.58 5.44
CA ARG A 74 -13.14 -9.18 6.42
C ARG A 74 -14.50 -8.50 6.53
N LYS A 75 -14.65 -7.24 6.10
CA LYS A 75 -15.94 -6.53 6.13
C LYS A 75 -16.80 -6.80 4.88
N VAL A 76 -16.19 -7.21 3.78
CA VAL A 76 -16.90 -7.50 2.51
C VAL A 76 -17.49 -8.91 2.51
N GLU A 77 -16.87 -9.87 3.21
CA GLU A 77 -17.33 -11.26 3.31
C GLU A 77 -18.45 -11.50 4.35
N ARG A 78 -18.91 -10.47 5.07
CA ARG A 78 -19.96 -10.56 6.11
C ARG A 78 -21.30 -9.91 5.70
N LYS A 79 -21.56 -9.76 4.40
CA LYS A 79 -22.86 -9.36 3.88
C LYS A 79 -23.44 -10.46 3.01
#